data_AF-A0A3M8ASC8-F1
#
_entry.id   AF-A0A3M8ASC8-F1
#
_cell.length_a   1.000
_cell.length_b   1.000
_cell.length_c   1.000
_cell.angle_alpha   90.00
_cell.angle_beta   90.00
_cell.angle_gamma   90.00
#
_symmetry.space_group_name_H-M   'P 1'
#
loop_
_entity.id
_entity.type
_entity.pdbx_description
1 polymer ?
#
loop_
_entity_poly.entity_id
_entity_poly.type
_entity_poly.pdbx_seq_one_letter_code
_entity_poly.pdbx_strand_id
1 'polypeptide(L)'
;MSEQYQNGKAKAVKTVANIQVVVGIIAGIVAGNITRDFSWSIAIYVWVASIFSTIILHGFAEVIELLSDIYKKINILEEIKNKINKPVA
;
A
#
# COMPACT_ATOMS: atom_id res chain seq x y z
N MET A 1 8.91 18.23 9.18
CA MET A 1 9.35 17.54 7.94
C MET A 1 8.92 16.06 7.88
N SER A 2 8.29 15.50 8.93
CA SER A 2 7.81 14.11 8.98
C SER A 2 6.39 13.87 8.42
N GLU A 3 5.52 14.89 8.39
CA GLU A 3 4.12 14.75 7.92
C GLU A 3 4.00 14.45 6.42
N GLN A 4 4.87 15.02 5.57
CA GLN A 4 4.87 14.70 4.14
C GLN A 4 5.45 13.30 3.85
N TYR A 5 6.32 12.79 4.72
CA TYR A 5 7.05 11.56 4.47
C TYR A 5 6.19 10.31 4.72
N GLN A 6 5.37 10.29 5.77
CA GLN A 6 4.51 9.13 6.04
C GLN A 6 3.29 9.03 5.11
N ASN A 7 2.67 10.17 4.75
CA ASN A 7 1.67 10.21 3.68
C ASN A 7 2.25 9.77 2.34
N GLY A 8 3.53 10.05 2.09
CA GLY A 8 4.25 9.58 0.90
C GLY A 8 4.36 8.06 0.84
N LYS A 9 4.62 7.38 1.96
CA LYS A 9 4.78 5.91 2.01
C LYS A 9 3.47 5.17 1.76
N ALA A 10 2.40 5.50 2.47
CA ALA A 10 1.10 4.85 2.26
C ALA A 10 0.58 5.10 0.83
N LYS A 11 0.74 6.33 0.33
CA LYS A 11 0.38 6.68 -1.05
C LYS A 11 1.24 5.96 -2.10
N ALA A 12 2.54 5.77 -1.84
CA ALA A 12 3.41 5.00 -2.70
C ALA A 12 2.97 3.53 -2.78
N VAL A 13 2.63 2.89 -1.64
CA VAL A 13 2.16 1.51 -1.62
C VAL A 13 0.83 1.36 -2.38
N LYS A 14 -0.13 2.27 -2.17
CA LYS A 14 -1.39 2.30 -2.96
C LYS A 14 -1.12 2.48 -4.46
N THR A 15 -0.16 3.34 -4.82
CA THR A 15 0.23 3.56 -6.24
C THR A 15 0.82 2.30 -6.85
N VAL A 16 1.72 1.60 -6.14
CA VAL A 16 2.30 0.32 -6.58
C VAL A 16 1.22 -0.75 -6.73
N ALA A 17 0.27 -0.82 -5.79
CA ALA A 17 -0.83 -1.78 -5.86
C ALA A 17 -1.71 -1.56 -7.12
N ASN A 18 -1.96 -0.30 -7.50
CA ASN A 18 -2.69 0.02 -8.74
C ASN A 18 -1.90 -0.33 -10.00
N ILE A 19 -0.59 -0.03 -10.03
CA ILE A 19 0.28 -0.42 -11.15
C ILE A 19 0.29 -1.95 -11.30
N GLN A 20 0.33 -2.68 -10.19
CA GLN A 20 0.32 -4.12 -10.19
C GLN A 20 -0.94 -4.71 -10.84
N VAL A 21 -2.12 -4.10 -10.67
CA VAL A 21 -3.34 -4.57 -11.36
C VAL A 21 -3.16 -4.53 -12.87
N VAL A 22 -2.64 -3.41 -13.39
CA VAL A 22 -2.41 -3.23 -14.83
C VAL A 22 -1.38 -4.26 -15.33
N VAL A 23 -0.28 -4.41 -14.61
CA VAL A 23 0.76 -5.40 -14.92
C VAL A 23 0.21 -6.82 -14.86
N GLY A 24 -0.63 -7.14 -13.89
CA GLY A 24 -1.24 -8.46 -13.74
C GLY A 24 -2.21 -8.83 -14.85
N ILE A 25 -2.99 -7.85 -15.34
CA ILE A 25 -3.87 -8.05 -16.51
C ILE A 25 -3.02 -8.37 -17.75
N ILE A 26 -1.99 -7.56 -18.02
CA ILE A 26 -1.07 -7.77 -19.15
C ILE A 26 -0.33 -9.11 -19.00
N ALA A 27 0.16 -9.42 -17.80
CA ALA A 27 0.85 -10.67 -17.51
C ALA A 27 -0.05 -11.89 -17.77
N GLY A 28 -1.34 -11.82 -17.44
CA GLY A 28 -2.29 -12.90 -17.76
C GLY A 28 -2.50 -13.10 -19.26
N ILE A 29 -2.55 -12.02 -20.04
CA ILE A 29 -2.61 -12.12 -21.51
C ILE A 29 -1.33 -12.73 -22.08
N VAL A 30 -0.16 -12.26 -21.62
CA VAL A 30 1.13 -12.79 -22.06
C VAL A 30 1.27 -14.26 -21.68
N ALA A 31 0.92 -14.62 -20.45
CA ALA A 31 0.99 -15.99 -19.95
C ALA A 31 0.02 -16.93 -20.69
N GLY A 32 -1.19 -16.47 -21.00
CA GLY A 32 -2.16 -17.22 -21.79
C GLY A 32 -1.68 -17.50 -23.22
N ASN A 33 -0.79 -16.67 -23.77
CA ASN A 33 -0.28 -16.80 -25.13
C ASN A 33 1.02 -17.63 -25.25
N ILE A 34 1.46 -18.29 -24.17
CA ILE A 34 2.66 -19.15 -24.18
C ILE A 34 2.42 -20.46 -24.95
N THR A 35 1.18 -20.94 -24.97
CA THR A 35 0.77 -22.14 -25.70
C THR A 35 0.40 -21.85 -27.15
N ARG A 36 0.28 -22.90 -27.98
CA ARG A 36 -0.04 -22.77 -29.41
C ARG A 36 -1.37 -22.06 -29.66
N ASP A 37 -2.33 -22.27 -28.76
CA ASP A 37 -3.59 -21.54 -28.66
C ASP A 37 -3.63 -20.77 -27.34
N PHE A 38 -4.43 -19.70 -27.27
CA PHE A 38 -4.59 -18.93 -26.05
C PHE A 38 -5.22 -19.77 -24.93
N SER A 39 -4.47 -19.98 -23.84
CA SER A 39 -4.92 -20.73 -22.68
C SER A 39 -5.66 -19.83 -21.69
N TRP A 40 -6.99 -19.84 -21.78
CA TRP A 40 -7.87 -19.11 -20.86
C TRP A 40 -7.69 -19.53 -19.41
N SER A 41 -7.40 -20.80 -19.13
CA SER A 41 -7.18 -21.28 -17.76
C SER A 41 -5.96 -20.64 -17.11
N ILE A 42 -4.86 -20.50 -17.86
CA ILE A 42 -3.64 -19.83 -17.39
C ILE A 42 -3.91 -18.34 -17.18
N ALA A 43 -4.56 -17.67 -18.14
CA ALA A 43 -4.86 -16.25 -18.04
C ALA A 43 -5.75 -15.94 -16.81
N ILE A 44 -6.83 -16.69 -16.61
CA ILE A 44 -7.73 -16.55 -15.47
C ILE A 44 -6.99 -16.79 -14.16
N TYR A 45 -6.16 -17.84 -14.08
CA TYR A 45 -5.38 -18.13 -12.88
C TYR A 45 -4.46 -16.96 -12.51
N VAL A 46 -3.75 -16.39 -13.48
CA VAL A 46 -2.86 -15.23 -13.28
C VAL A 46 -3.64 -13.99 -12.88
N TRP A 47 -4.81 -13.73 -13.49
CA TRP A 47 -5.65 -12.59 -13.11
C TRP A 47 -6.17 -12.72 -11.69
N VAL A 48 -6.67 -13.89 -11.30
CA VAL A 48 -7.14 -14.15 -9.94
C VAL A 48 -5.99 -13.95 -8.95
N ALA A 49 -4.83 -14.55 -9.19
CA ALA A 49 -3.65 -14.38 -8.34
C ALA A 49 -3.23 -12.91 -8.21
N SER A 50 -3.28 -12.14 -9.30
CA SER A 50 -2.98 -10.71 -9.27
C SER A 50 -3.97 -9.93 -8.44
N ILE A 51 -5.27 -10.19 -8.57
CA ILE A 51 -6.32 -9.53 -7.78
C ILE A 51 -6.11 -9.80 -6.29
N PHE A 52 -5.88 -11.06 -5.91
CA PHE A 52 -5.59 -11.42 -4.53
C PHE A 52 -4.36 -10.69 -3.98
N SER A 53 -3.27 -10.63 -4.75
CA SER A 53 -2.08 -9.91 -4.33
C SER A 53 -2.32 -8.40 -4.20
N THR A 54 -3.12 -7.79 -5.08
CA THR A 54 -3.47 -6.37 -4.98
C THR A 54 -4.30 -6.07 -3.73
N ILE A 55 -5.24 -6.94 -3.37
CA ILE A 55 -6.04 -6.81 -2.14
C ILE A 55 -5.12 -6.82 -0.92
N ILE A 56 -4.19 -7.77 -0.87
CA ILE A 56 -3.22 -7.88 0.24
C ILE A 56 -2.38 -6.60 0.35
N LEU A 57 -1.87 -6.08 -0.77
CA LEU A 57 -1.06 -4.85 -0.76
C LEU A 57 -1.86 -3.61 -0.36
N HIS A 58 -3.12 -3.49 -0.77
CA HIS A 58 -4.00 -2.42 -0.30
C HIS A 58 -4.19 -2.51 1.22
N GLY A 59 -4.45 -3.71 1.75
CA GLY A 59 -4.55 -3.94 3.19
C GLY A 59 -3.26 -3.50 3.93
N PHE A 60 -2.09 -3.85 3.41
CA PHE A 60 -0.83 -3.36 3.98
C PHE A 60 -0.68 -1.84 3.92
N ALA A 61 -1.12 -1.20 2.84
CA ALA A 61 -1.07 0.26 2.73
C ALA A 61 -1.92 0.94 3.80
N GLU A 62 -3.12 0.41 4.07
CA GLU A 62 -4.01 0.90 5.13
C GLU A 62 -3.42 0.70 6.51
N VAL A 63 -2.80 -0.46 6.78
CA VAL A 63 -2.09 -0.70 8.05
C VAL A 63 -0.96 0.31 8.25
N ILE A 64 -0.18 0.60 7.21
CA ILE A 64 0.91 1.60 7.27
C ILE A 64 0.35 3.00 7.54
N GLU A 65 -0.76 3.37 6.90
CA GLU A 65 -1.45 4.64 7.12
C GLU A 65 -1.93 4.77 8.57
N LEU A 66 -2.55 3.71 9.11
CA LEU A 66 -2.99 3.66 10.49
C LEU A 66 -1.83 3.79 11.49
N LEU A 67 -0.71 3.09 11.25
CA LEU A 67 0.48 3.18 12.11
C LEU A 67 1.08 4.59 12.08
N SER A 68 1.09 5.23 10.91
CA SER A 68 1.52 6.63 10.73
C SER A 68 0.67 7.57 11.59
N ASP A 69 -0.65 7.43 11.53
CA ASP A 69 -1.58 8.27 12.29
C ASP A 69 -1.42 8.09 13.80
N ILE A 70 -1.20 6.86 14.27
CA ILE A 70 -0.93 6.58 15.69
C ILE A 70 0.36 7.27 16.12
N TYR A 71 1.43 7.13 15.35
CA TYR A 71 2.72 7.75 15.67
C TYR A 71 2.62 9.28 15.75
N LYS A 72 1.89 9.88 14.81
CA LYS A 72 1.64 11.33 14.78
C LYS A 72 0.89 11.80 16.03
N LYS A 73 -0.15 11.07 16.46
CA LYS A 73 -0.91 11.38 17.68
C LYS A 73 -0.03 11.29 18.92
N ILE A 74 0.82 10.27 19.03
CA ILE A 74 1.75 10.11 20.16
C ILE A 74 2.73 11.30 20.24
N ASN A 75 3.33 11.71 19.12
CA ASN A 75 4.27 12.83 19.10
C ASN A 75 3.61 14.15 19.55
N ILE A 76 2.37 14.42 19.12
CA ILE A 76 1.62 15.60 19.56
C ILE A 76 1.36 15.57 21.08
N LEU A 77 1.00 14.41 21.62
CA LEU A 77 0.77 14.25 23.06
C LEU A 77 2.04 14.50 23.87
N GLU A 78 3.19 14.04 23.39
CA GLU A 78 4.49 14.32 24.01
C GLU A 78 4.84 15.82 23.98
N GLU A 79 4.59 16.50 22.86
CA GLU A 79 4.79 17.96 22.76
C GLU A 79 3.90 18.74 23.74
N ILE A 80 2.63 18.35 23.89
CA ILE A 80 1.70 18.98 24.85
C ILE A 80 2.18 18.75 26.29
N LYS A 81 2.54 17.50 26.63
CA LYS A 81 3.07 17.16 27.96
C LYS A 81 4.30 17.99 28.30
N ASN A 82 5.22 18.18 27.35
CA ASN A 82 6.43 18.97 27.53
C ASN A 82 6.14 20.46 27.72
N LYS A 83 5.11 21.02 27.07
CA LYS A 83 4.70 22.42 27.27
C LYS A 83 4.11 22.67 28.65
N ILE A 84 3.30 21.73 29.16
CA ILE A 84 2.69 21.82 30.50
C ILE A 84 3.74 21.72 31.60
N ASN A 85 4.75 20.85 31.43
CA ASN A 85 5.79 20.63 32.44
C ASN A 85 6.93 21.67 32.43
N LYS A 86 6.90 22.69 31.56
CA LYS A 86 7.89 23.77 31.63
C LYS A 86 7.57 24.66 32.84
N PRO A 87 8.51 24.81 33.80
CA PRO A 87 8.31 25.70 34.93
C PRO A 87 8.14 27.13 34.41
N VAL A 88 7.13 27.83 34.90
CA VAL A 88 6.97 29.27 34.68
C VAL A 88 8.11 29.95 35.44
N ALA A 89 9.10 30.43 34.70
CA ALA A 89 10.18 31.25 35.24
C ALA A 89 9.68 32.68 35.53
#